data_AF-A0A1M5AMP4-F1
#
_entry.id   AF-A0A1M5AMP4-F1
#
_cell.length_a   1.000
_cell.length_b   1.000
_cell.length_c   1.000
_cell.angle_alpha   90.00
_cell.angle_beta   90.00
_cell.angle_gamma   90.00
#
_symmetry.space_group_name_H-M   'P 1'
#
loop_
_entity.id
_entity.type
_entity.pdbx_description
1 polymer ?
#
loop_
_entity_poly.entity_id
_entity_poly.type
_entity_poly.pdbx_seq_one_letter_code
_entity_poly.pdbx_strand_id
1 'polypeptide(L)' 'MIYIDPQHVIAYSDGEVRQQFSICSACSIVGGKLILSSESTQLNFFEKDELKQLEMHPAQRIRIRDFFLNSAKTYIR' A
#
# COMPACT_ATOMS: atom_id res chain seq x y z
N MET A 1 10.07 -0.92 2.91
CA MET A 1 9.69 -2.34 2.65
C MET A 1 9.38 -2.50 1.16
N ILE A 2 9.78 -3.62 0.55
CA ILE A 2 9.53 -3.91 -0.87
C ILE A 2 8.62 -5.14 -0.96
N TYR A 3 7.58 -5.03 -1.79
CA TYR A 3 6.57 -6.07 -2.03
C TYR A 3 6.51 -6.41 -3.52
N ILE A 4 6.66 -7.67 -3.85
CA ILE A 4 6.49 -8.19 -5.21
C ILE A 4 5.83 -9.56 -5.15
N ASP A 5 4.93 -9.82 -6.09
CA ASP A 5 4.33 -11.12 -6.32
C ASP A 5 4.66 -11.54 -7.76
N PRO A 6 5.63 -12.44 -8.00
CA PRO A 6 6.04 -12.81 -9.34
C PRO A 6 4.95 -13.48 -10.16
N GLN A 7 3.93 -14.05 -9.50
CA GLN A 7 2.78 -14.69 -10.14
C GLN A 7 1.70 -13.67 -10.52
N HIS A 8 1.75 -12.47 -9.94
CA HIS A 8 0.85 -11.37 -10.28
C HIS A 8 1.32 -10.64 -11.54
N VAL A 9 0.85 -11.11 -12.69
CA VAL A 9 1.06 -10.50 -14.00
C VAL A 9 -0.24 -9.97 -14.58
N ILE A 10 -0.17 -8.81 -15.22
CA ILE A 10 -1.28 -8.18 -15.93
C ILE A 10 -0.97 -8.27 -17.41
N ALA A 11 -1.71 -9.09 -18.14
CA ALA A 11 -1.61 -9.22 -19.59
C ALA A 11 -2.67 -8.32 -20.25
N TYR A 12 -2.23 -7.42 -21.11
CA TYR A 12 -3.08 -6.55 -21.90
C TYR A 12 -3.36 -7.18 -23.27
N SER A 13 -4.45 -6.74 -23.91
CA SER A 13 -4.90 -7.28 -25.20
C SER A 13 -3.94 -7.04 -26.37
N ASP A 14 -3.01 -6.11 -26.23
CA ASP A 14 -1.95 -5.79 -27.20
C ASP A 14 -0.69 -6.66 -27.05
N GLY A 15 -0.69 -7.59 -26.09
CA GLY A 15 0.44 -8.46 -25.79
C GLY A 15 1.42 -7.90 -24.76
N GLU A 16 1.19 -6.69 -24.20
CA GLU A 16 1.99 -6.18 -23.09
C GLU A 16 1.73 -7.02 -21.82
N VAL A 17 2.81 -7.43 -21.14
CA VAL A 17 2.73 -8.10 -19.84
C VAL A 17 3.44 -7.25 -18.81
N ARG A 18 2.70 -6.79 -17.79
CA ARG A 18 3.26 -6.02 -16.68
C ARG A 18 3.36 -6.86 -15.42
N GLN A 19 4.49 -6.72 -14.73
CA GLN A 19 4.69 -7.20 -13.37
C GLN A 19 4.87 -5.98 -12.47
N GLN A 20 4.08 -5.91 -11.40
CA GLN A 20 4.14 -4.79 -10.47
C GLN A 20 4.90 -5.15 -9.20
N PHE A 21 5.58 -4.14 -8.65
CA PHE A 21 6.10 -4.16 -7.29
C PHE A 21 5.66 -2.88 -6.57
N SER A 22 5.75 -2.88 -5.25
CA SER A 22 5.46 -1.70 -4.44
C SER A 22 6.58 -1.45 -3.43
N ILE A 23 6.95 -0.19 -3.29
CA ILE A 23 7.87 0.29 -2.26
C ILE A 23 7.04 1.06 -1.23
N CYS A 24 7.18 0.70 0.05
CA CYS A 24 6.53 1.39 1.15
C CYS A 24 7.59 1.99 2.08
N SER A 25 7.46 3.30 2.33
CA SER A 25 8.33 4.07 3.23
C SER A 25 7.50 4.56 4.41
N ALA A 26 8.02 4.38 5.63
CA ALA A 26 7.45 5.00 6.82
C ALA A 26 7.96 6.43 6.94
N CYS A 27 7.06 7.38 7.18
CA CYS A 27 7.38 8.80 7.22
C CYS A 27 6.77 9.45 8.45
N SER A 28 7.39 10.53 8.91
CA SER A 28 6.85 11.41 9.95
C SER A 28 6.36 12.71 9.31
N ILE A 29 5.22 13.22 9.79
CA ILE A 29 4.69 14.52 9.36
C ILE A 29 5.58 15.61 9.96
N VAL A 30 6.11 16.50 9.12
CA VAL A 30 6.94 17.64 9.54
C VAL A 30 6.20 18.99 9.44
N GLY A 31 4.98 19.00 8.90
CA GLY A 31 4.14 20.18 8.72
C GLY A 31 3.07 19.99 7.63
N GLY A 32 2.27 21.02 7.39
CA GLY A 32 1.22 21.01 6.35
C GLY A 32 -0.20 20.80 6.89
N LYS A 33 -1.15 20.60 5.97
CA LYS A 33 -2.56 20.31 6.25
C LYS A 33 -3.09 19.25 5.29
N LEU A 34 -4.08 18.47 5.70
CA LEU A 34 -4.77 17.52 4.81
C LEU A 34 -5.50 18.28 3.70
N ILE A 35 -5.24 17.91 2.45
CA ILE A 35 -5.88 18.49 1.26
C ILE A 35 -6.17 17.35 0.28
N LEU A 36 -7.40 17.31 -0.24
CA LEU A 36 -7.76 16.40 -1.33
C LEU A 36 -7.20 16.91 -2.67
N SER A 37 -6.70 15.99 -3.48
CA SER A 37 -6.30 16.26 -4.87
C SER A 37 -7.34 15.70 -5.85
N SER A 38 -7.18 16.01 -7.14
CA SER A 38 -7.98 15.40 -8.20
C SER A 38 -7.83 13.87 -8.30
N GLU A 39 -6.79 13.30 -7.68
CA GLU A 39 -6.52 11.86 -7.68
C GLU A 39 -7.09 11.14 -6.45
N SER A 40 -7.61 11.87 -5.46
CA SER A 40 -8.09 11.31 -4.19
C SER A 40 -9.52 11.73 -3.91
N THR A 41 -10.39 10.77 -3.59
CA THR A 41 -11.80 11.03 -3.29
C THR A 41 -12.04 11.34 -1.81
N GLN A 42 -11.23 10.77 -0.91
CA GLN A 42 -11.33 10.94 0.54
C GLN A 42 -9.94 10.86 1.19
N LEU A 43 -9.77 11.58 2.30
CA LEU A 43 -8.51 11.64 3.04
C LEU A 43 -8.81 11.87 4.52
N ASN A 44 -8.27 11.01 5.38
CA ASN A 44 -8.45 11.09 6.82
C ASN A 44 -7.31 10.39 7.57
N PHE A 45 -7.16 10.70 8.85
CA PHE A 45 -6.38 9.89 9.78
C PHE A 45 -7.29 8.84 10.41
N PHE A 46 -6.70 7.69 10.73
CA PHE A 46 -7.41 6.58 11.33
C PHE A 46 -6.57 6.02 12.48
N GLU A 47 -7.24 5.74 13.58
CA GLU A 47 -6.67 4.98 14.69
C GLU A 47 -6.44 3.52 14.27
N LYS A 48 -5.51 2.86 14.94
CA LYS A 48 -5.10 1.48 14.60
C LYS A 48 -6.28 0.50 14.56
N ASP A 49 -7.25 0.64 15.46
CA ASP A 49 -8.40 -0.24 15.53
C ASP A 49 -9.46 0.06 14.46
N GLU A 50 -9.56 1.31 13.98
CA GLU A 50 -10.45 1.69 12.89
C GLU A 50 -10.03 1.05 11.56
N LEU A 51 -8.72 0.86 11.35
CA LEU A 51 -8.17 0.20 10.16
C LEU A 51 -8.72 -1.22 9.93
N LYS A 52 -9.18 -1.90 10.99
CA LYS A 52 -9.79 -3.24 10.88
C LYS A 52 -11.14 -3.20 10.17
N GLN A 53 -11.85 -2.08 10.25
CA GLN A 53 -13.20 -1.90 9.73
C GLN A 53 -13.20 -1.33 8.30
N LEU A 54 -12.12 -0.66 7.90
CA LEU A 54 -11.99 -0.11 6.55
C LEU A 54 -11.96 -1.23 5.49
N GLU A 55 -12.71 -1.06 4.40
CA GLU A 55 -12.58 -1.91 3.22
C GLU A 55 -11.22 -1.66 2.57
N MET A 56 -10.43 -2.72 2.39
CA MET A 56 -9.05 -2.59 1.94
C MET A 56 -8.59 -3.88 1.25
N HIS A 57 -7.92 -3.71 0.11
CA HIS A 57 -7.31 -4.83 -0.61
C HIS A 57 -6.31 -5.59 0.29
N PRO A 58 -6.28 -6.94 0.27
CA PRO A 58 -5.44 -7.74 1.17
C PRO A 58 -3.95 -7.35 1.16
N ALA A 59 -3.41 -6.99 -0.01
CA ALA A 59 -2.03 -6.55 -0.14
C ALA A 59 -1.71 -5.30 0.69
N GLN A 60 -2.64 -4.35 0.78
CA GLN A 60 -2.44 -3.13 1.59
C GLN A 60 -2.51 -3.44 3.09
N ARG A 61 -3.40 -4.35 3.52
CA ARG A 61 -3.46 -4.81 4.92
C ARG A 61 -2.16 -5.45 5.37
N ILE A 62 -1.53 -6.28 4.52
CA ILE A 62 -0.23 -6.90 4.81
C ILE A 62 0.82 -5.81 5.07
N ARG A 63 0.88 -4.78 4.22
CA ARG A 63 1.86 -3.69 4.34
C ARG A 63 1.74 -2.94 5.66
N ILE A 64 0.51 -2.62 6.06
CA ILE A 64 0.22 -1.93 7.33
C ILE A 64 0.56 -2.83 8.52
N ARG A 65 0.20 -4.12 8.45
CA ARG A 65 0.54 -5.10 9.50
C ARG A 65 2.06 -5.20 9.68
N ASP A 66 2.79 -5.33 8.58
CA ASP A 66 4.25 -5.51 8.61
C ASP A 66 4.95 -4.26 9.14
N PHE A 67 4.41 -3.05 8.89
CA PHE A 67 4.83 -1.82 9.56
C PHE A 67 4.67 -1.91 11.08
N PHE A 68 3.50 -2.32 11.59
CA PHE A 68 3.28 -2.46 13.04
C PHE A 68 4.11 -3.56 13.69
N LEU A 69 4.51 -4.60 12.95
CA LEU A 69 5.39 -5.66 13.43
C LEU A 69 6.88 -5.27 13.37
N ASN A 70 7.21 -4.07 12.87
CA ASN A 70 8.57 -3.62 12.62
C ASN A 70 9.39 -4.63 11.79
N SER A 71 8.73 -5.29 10.83
CA SER A 71 9.37 -6.30 9.99
C SER A 71 10.12 -5.61 8.85
N ALA A 72 11.45 -5.59 8.91
CA ALA A 72 12.30 -5.08 7.84
C ALA A 72 12.47 -6.04 6.65
N LYS A 73 11.77 -7.19 6.64
CA LYS A 73 11.93 -8.19 5.57
C LYS A 73 11.28 -7.74 4.26
N THR A 74 11.98 -7.99 3.16
CA THR A 74 11.40 -7.98 1.81
C THR A 74 10.31 -9.05 1.74
N TYR A 75 9.13 -8.70 1.23
CA TYR A 75 8.02 -9.63 1.07
C TYR A 75 7.92 -10.01 -0.41
N ILE A 76 8.39 -11.22 -0.72
CA ILE A 76 8.26 -11.85 -2.04
C ILE A 76 7.25 -12.97 -1.86
N ARG A 77 6.17 -12.96 -2.64
CA ARG A 77 5.14 -14.01 -2.60
C ARG A 77 5.06 -14.75 -3.92
#